data_AF-A0A265E4V7-F1
#
_entry.id   AF-A0A265E4V7-F1
#
_cell.length_a   1.000
_cell.length_b   1.000
_cell.length_c   1.000
_cell.angle_alpha   90.00
_cell.angle_beta   90.00
_cell.angle_gamma   90.00
#
_symmetry.space_group_name_H-M   'P 1'
#
loop_
_entity.id
_entity.type
_entity.pdbx_description
1 polymer ?
#
loop_
_entity_poly.entity_id
_entity_poly.type
_entity_poly.pdbx_seq_one_letter_code
_entity_poly.pdbx_strand_id
1 'polypeptide(L)'
;MEQSHPLVMAYHEYIESTIDYRIAVLGQVDAGKSALVNRLADADSFISTQTDATRTITEHPYGKRGKILDFPGVGTTEYSPKQYRKLIARTGVRHVLYVFSSKIRDADETVIRYLAKKGVHITFVYNKTDTLVDVSGERAQKTLMNDKDTELHVTFKKHLDQPLYYHFASVKDDAGIDELRGKLDDIFEEKDALFAKRVRSAQYLEKFLTRKMNSLATKLLS
;
A
#
# COMPACT_ATOMS: atom_id res chain seq x y z
N MET A 1 19.22 22.26 -19.03
CA MET A 1 18.00 21.53 -18.66
C MET A 1 16.91 22.03 -19.58
N GLU A 2 16.54 21.22 -20.57
CA GLU A 2 15.55 21.61 -21.57
C GLU A 2 14.22 21.84 -20.86
N GLN A 3 13.71 23.08 -20.90
CA GLN A 3 12.40 23.39 -20.33
C GLN A 3 11.35 22.68 -21.17
N SER A 4 10.87 21.53 -20.69
CA SER A 4 9.78 20.80 -21.31
C SER A 4 8.59 21.74 -21.51
N HIS A 5 8.04 21.78 -22.72
CA HIS A 5 6.92 22.65 -23.06
C HIS A 5 5.75 22.44 -22.07
N PRO A 6 5.05 23.49 -21.60
CA PRO A 6 3.99 23.37 -20.58
C PRO A 6 2.88 22.36 -20.91
N LEU A 7 2.56 22.18 -22.20
CA LEU A 7 1.63 21.12 -22.63
C LEU A 7 2.13 19.71 -22.34
N VAL A 8 3.43 19.46 -22.50
CA VAL A 8 4.04 18.15 -22.23
C VAL A 8 4.02 17.88 -20.73
N MET A 9 4.35 18.88 -19.91
CA MET A 9 4.25 18.75 -18.45
C MET A 9 2.82 18.45 -18.00
N ALA A 10 1.84 19.22 -18.47
CA ALA A 10 0.43 18.99 -18.15
C ALA A 10 -0.07 17.61 -18.63
N TYR A 11 0.46 17.11 -19.74
CA TYR A 11 0.14 15.76 -20.20
C TYR A 11 0.74 14.70 -19.28
N HIS A 12 2.00 14.85 -18.87
CA HIS A 12 2.63 13.95 -17.90
C HIS A 12 1.88 13.93 -16.57
N GLU A 13 1.52 15.09 -16.03
CA GLU A 13 0.68 15.20 -14.82
C GLU A 13 -0.68 14.52 -14.99
N TYR A 14 -1.30 14.66 -16.17
CA TYR A 14 -2.53 13.95 -16.48
C TYR A 14 -2.32 12.43 -16.44
N ILE A 15 -1.28 11.90 -17.10
CA ILE A 15 -0.99 10.46 -17.08
C ILE A 15 -0.72 9.98 -15.66
N GLU A 16 0.07 10.72 -14.89
CA GLU A 16 0.37 10.40 -13.49
C GLU A 16 -0.91 10.31 -12.66
N SER A 17 -1.83 11.25 -12.84
CA SER A 17 -3.14 11.23 -12.17
C SER A 17 -4.03 10.03 -12.53
N THR A 18 -3.72 9.31 -13.62
CA THR A 18 -4.46 8.10 -14.01
C THR A 18 -3.92 6.82 -13.36
N ILE A 19 -2.79 6.90 -12.65
CA ILE A 19 -2.10 5.76 -12.02
C ILE A 19 -2.12 5.97 -10.50
N ASP A 20 -2.49 4.92 -9.78
CA ASP A 20 -2.50 4.97 -8.31
C ASP A 20 -1.10 4.70 -7.76
N TYR A 21 -0.31 5.75 -7.55
CA TYR A 21 1.03 5.69 -6.94
C TYR A 21 1.01 5.59 -5.41
N ARG A 22 -0.09 5.10 -4.83
CA ARG A 22 -0.21 4.93 -3.37
C ARG A 22 -0.20 3.46 -3.00
N ILE A 23 0.33 3.16 -1.83
CA ILE A 23 0.22 1.87 -1.16
C ILE A 23 -0.24 2.14 0.27
N ALA A 24 -1.29 1.45 0.72
CA ALA A 24 -1.78 1.60 2.08
C ALA A 24 -1.20 0.55 3.02
N VAL A 25 -0.75 0.96 4.21
CA VAL A 25 -0.30 0.07 5.27
C VAL A 25 -1.44 -0.07 6.27
N LEU A 26 -2.10 -1.23 6.23
CA LEU A 26 -3.20 -1.61 7.10
C LEU A 26 -2.72 -2.71 8.07
N GLY A 27 -3.55 -3.03 9.06
CA GLY A 27 -3.32 -4.23 9.87
C GLY A 27 -3.64 -4.05 11.34
N GLN A 28 -3.16 -5.00 12.14
CA GLN A 28 -3.48 -5.11 13.55
C GLN A 28 -3.01 -3.87 14.35
N VAL A 29 -3.71 -3.59 15.45
CA VAL A 29 -3.24 -2.64 16.47
C VAL A 29 -1.91 -3.13 17.04
N ASP A 30 -0.99 -2.21 17.30
CA ASP A 30 0.34 -2.47 17.86
C ASP A 30 1.21 -3.43 17.05
N ALA A 31 0.87 -3.71 15.79
CA ALA A 31 1.70 -4.53 14.91
C ALA A 31 2.99 -3.86 14.43
N GLY A 32 3.28 -2.65 14.91
CA GLY A 32 4.45 -1.88 14.48
C GLY A 32 4.32 -1.28 13.07
N LYS A 33 3.09 -1.01 12.59
CA LYS A 33 2.81 -0.42 11.27
C LYS A 33 3.59 0.88 11.03
N SER A 34 3.43 1.87 11.91
CA SER A 34 4.10 3.17 11.77
C SER A 34 5.62 3.05 11.85
N ALA A 35 6.14 2.17 12.71
CA ALA A 35 7.57 1.90 12.79
C ALA A 35 8.09 1.25 11.50
N LEU A 36 7.33 0.31 10.92
CA LEU A 36 7.63 -0.31 9.63
C LEU A 36 7.56 0.72 8.49
N VAL A 37 6.54 1.59 8.46
CA VAL A 37 6.40 2.66 7.46
C VAL A 37 7.60 3.60 7.51
N ASN A 38 7.98 4.07 8.70
CA ASN A 38 9.14 4.93 8.86
C ASN A 38 10.41 4.23 8.36
N ARG A 39 10.62 2.97 8.73
CA ARG A 39 11.81 2.23 8.28
C ARG A 39 11.85 2.03 6.76
N LEU A 40 10.70 1.84 6.13
CA LEU A 40 10.59 1.72 4.67
C LEU A 40 10.80 3.07 3.98
N ALA A 41 10.24 4.17 4.50
CA ALA A 41 10.28 5.49 3.88
C ALA A 41 11.58 6.28 4.17
N ASP A 42 12.17 6.13 5.35
CA ASP A 42 13.39 6.84 5.79
C ASP A 42 14.64 6.45 4.97
N ALA A 43 14.60 5.30 4.29
CA ALA A 43 15.70 4.88 3.42
C ALA A 43 15.82 5.72 2.14
N ASP A 44 14.72 6.37 1.70
CA ASP A 44 14.65 6.99 0.37
C ASP A 44 14.38 8.50 0.34
N SER A 45 14.00 9.16 1.45
CA SER A 45 13.89 10.64 1.46
C SER A 45 13.75 11.28 2.84
N PHE A 46 14.29 12.50 2.98
CA PHE A 46 14.03 13.45 4.07
C PHE A 46 12.51 13.69 4.20
N ILE A 47 11.86 13.19 5.26
CA ILE A 47 10.41 13.28 5.40
C ILE A 47 9.99 14.61 6.03
N SER A 48 9.22 15.40 5.27
CA SER A 48 8.22 16.32 5.79
C SER A 48 6.88 15.59 5.78
N THR A 49 6.40 15.16 6.94
CA THR A 49 5.06 14.57 7.09
C THR A 49 4.01 15.64 6.77
N GLN A 50 3.17 15.44 5.75
CA GLN A 50 1.95 16.23 5.59
C GLN A 50 0.81 15.47 6.27
N THR A 51 0.35 16.00 7.39
CA THR A 51 -0.80 15.50 8.13
C THR A 51 -2.05 16.01 7.43
N ASP A 52 -2.67 15.18 6.58
CA ASP A 52 -3.96 15.55 6.01
C ASP A 52 -5.04 15.45 7.10
N ALA A 53 -5.86 16.49 7.23
CA ALA A 53 -6.78 16.70 8.34
C ALA A 53 -8.04 15.78 8.31
N THR A 54 -7.90 14.55 7.81
CA THR A 54 -8.82 13.43 8.08
C THR A 54 -8.35 12.56 9.26
N ARG A 55 -7.68 13.20 10.24
CA ARG A 55 -7.34 12.77 11.61
C ARG A 55 -6.65 11.41 11.83
N THR A 56 -6.46 10.52 10.86
CA THR A 56 -5.81 9.22 11.12
C THR A 56 -4.95 8.57 10.04
N ILE A 57 -4.95 9.04 8.78
CA ILE A 57 -4.00 8.52 7.79
C ILE A 57 -2.82 9.48 7.68
N THR A 58 -1.60 8.96 7.79
CA THR A 58 -0.37 9.73 7.57
C THR A 58 0.23 9.37 6.22
N GLU A 59 0.61 10.35 5.41
CA GLU A 59 1.28 10.11 4.13
C GLU A 59 2.79 10.24 4.27
N HIS A 60 3.52 9.25 3.74
CA HIS A 60 4.97 9.23 3.66
C HIS A 60 5.39 9.14 2.20
N PRO A 61 6.23 10.06 1.68
CA PRO A 61 6.81 9.92 0.35
C PRO A 61 7.60 8.62 0.21
N TYR A 62 7.58 8.03 -0.99
CA TYR A 62 8.36 6.84 -1.31
C TYR A 62 8.89 6.93 -2.74
N GLY A 63 10.22 6.93 -2.91
CA GLY A 63 10.85 7.19 -4.20
C GLY A 63 10.41 8.53 -4.81
N LYS A 64 10.27 8.57 -6.14
CA LYS A 64 10.00 9.83 -6.88
C LYS A 64 8.52 10.23 -6.94
N ARG A 65 7.62 9.25 -7.10
CA ARG A 65 6.17 9.47 -7.30
C ARG A 65 5.31 8.75 -6.26
N GLY A 66 5.91 7.82 -5.53
CA GLY A 66 5.20 6.92 -4.63
C GLY A 66 4.82 7.59 -3.32
N LYS A 67 3.77 7.06 -2.70
CA LYS A 67 3.37 7.39 -1.33
C LYS A 67 2.97 6.13 -0.58
N ILE A 68 3.41 6.04 0.67
CA ILE A 68 2.92 5.06 1.64
C ILE A 68 1.90 5.78 2.53
N LEU A 69 0.70 5.22 2.63
CA LEU A 69 -0.36 5.71 3.50
C LEU A 69 -0.39 4.86 4.77
N ASP A 70 0.01 5.39 5.92
CA ASP A 70 -0.06 4.70 7.21
C ASP A 70 -1.47 4.85 7.80
N PHE A 71 -2.20 3.74 7.93
CA PHE A 71 -3.54 3.73 8.49
C PHE A 71 -3.52 3.39 9.99
N PRO A 72 -4.54 3.83 10.75
CA PRO A 72 -4.68 3.41 12.13
C PRO A 72 -4.85 1.88 12.21
N GLY A 73 -4.59 1.30 13.40
CA GLY A 73 -4.80 -0.13 13.62
C GLY A 73 -6.28 -0.54 13.52
N VAL A 74 -6.53 -1.73 12.96
CA VAL A 74 -7.87 -2.33 12.87
C VAL A 74 -8.30 -2.86 14.23
N GLY A 75 -9.53 -2.54 14.66
CA GLY A 75 -10.15 -3.15 15.84
C GLY A 75 -9.79 -2.50 17.18
N THR A 76 -9.36 -1.23 17.17
CA THR A 76 -9.35 -0.40 18.38
C THR A 76 -10.77 0.02 18.76
N THR A 77 -10.95 0.54 19.98
CA THR A 77 -12.15 1.27 20.40
C THR A 77 -12.46 2.47 19.50
N GLU A 78 -11.47 2.99 18.76
CA GLU A 78 -11.59 4.15 17.88
C GLU A 78 -12.10 3.82 16.46
N TYR A 79 -11.86 2.59 15.96
CA TYR A 79 -12.24 2.19 14.60
C TYR A 79 -12.93 0.82 14.55
N SER A 80 -14.26 0.85 14.47
CA SER A 80 -15.03 -0.34 14.09
C SER A 80 -14.65 -0.82 12.67
N PRO A 81 -14.79 -2.12 12.35
CA PRO A 81 -14.53 -2.63 11.00
C PRO A 81 -15.32 -1.89 9.91
N LYS A 82 -16.51 -1.38 10.23
CA LYS A 82 -17.34 -0.59 9.31
C LYS A 82 -16.74 0.79 9.00
N GLN A 83 -16.22 1.49 10.01
CA GLN A 83 -15.51 2.76 9.82
C GLN A 83 -14.22 2.54 9.02
N TYR A 84 -13.49 1.47 9.32
CA TYR A 84 -12.26 1.12 8.63
C TYR A 84 -12.49 0.86 7.13
N ARG A 85 -13.55 0.10 6.77
CA ARG A 85 -13.94 -0.09 5.38
C ARG A 85 -14.29 1.21 4.66
N LYS A 86 -14.98 2.14 5.34
CA LYS A 86 -15.28 3.46 4.76
C LYS A 86 -14.02 4.28 4.52
N LEU A 87 -13.05 4.19 5.44
CA LEU A 87 -11.76 4.86 5.31
C LEU A 87 -11.00 4.34 4.10
N ILE A 88 -10.86 3.02 3.98
CA ILE A 88 -10.26 2.36 2.80
C ILE A 88 -10.99 2.80 1.52
N ALA A 89 -12.33 2.75 1.50
CA ALA A 89 -13.13 3.09 0.32
C ALA A 89 -12.88 4.53 -0.18
N ARG A 90 -12.69 5.48 0.76
CA ARG A 90 -12.42 6.89 0.43
C ARG A 90 -11.05 7.09 -0.20
N THR A 91 -10.05 6.31 0.21
CA THR A 91 -8.70 6.43 -0.35
C THR A 91 -8.60 5.90 -1.78
N GLY A 92 -9.41 4.88 -2.12
CA GLY A 92 -9.40 4.28 -3.45
C GLY A 92 -8.09 3.57 -3.80
N VAL A 93 -7.31 3.15 -2.79
CA VAL A 93 -6.04 2.45 -2.99
C VAL A 93 -6.24 1.10 -3.66
N ARG A 94 -5.29 0.73 -4.52
CA ARG A 94 -5.30 -0.55 -5.24
C ARG A 94 -4.29 -1.58 -4.74
N HIS A 95 -3.36 -1.17 -3.88
CA HIS A 95 -2.36 -2.01 -3.26
C HIS A 95 -2.32 -1.76 -1.75
N VAL A 96 -2.27 -2.82 -0.96
CA VAL A 96 -2.26 -2.79 0.50
C VAL A 96 -1.14 -3.68 1.04
N LEU A 97 -0.36 -3.18 1.99
CA LEU A 97 0.41 -3.99 2.92
C LEU A 97 -0.46 -4.27 4.14
N TYR A 98 -0.76 -5.54 4.42
CA TYR A 98 -1.53 -5.93 5.59
C TYR A 98 -0.59 -6.52 6.65
N VAL A 99 -0.38 -5.78 7.73
CA VAL A 99 0.60 -6.09 8.77
C VAL A 99 -0.04 -6.83 9.95
N PHE A 100 0.47 -8.02 10.21
CA PHE A 100 0.18 -8.85 11.37
C PHE A 100 1.34 -8.79 12.37
N SER A 101 1.03 -9.05 13.65
CA SER A 101 2.05 -9.34 14.67
C SER A 101 1.61 -10.43 15.65
N SER A 102 0.43 -11.01 15.40
CA SER A 102 -0.20 -12.03 16.22
C SER A 102 -1.08 -12.92 15.34
N LYS A 103 -1.87 -13.82 15.93
CA LYS A 103 -2.84 -14.65 15.19
C LYS A 103 -3.87 -13.81 14.43
N ILE A 104 -4.45 -14.38 13.38
CA ILE A 104 -5.52 -13.73 12.60
C ILE A 104 -6.77 -13.59 13.49
N ARG A 105 -7.37 -12.40 13.49
CA ARG A 105 -8.60 -12.08 14.25
C ARG A 105 -9.78 -11.89 13.31
N ASP A 106 -11.01 -12.00 13.83
CA ASP A 106 -12.24 -11.80 13.06
C ASP A 106 -12.29 -10.44 12.34
N ALA A 107 -11.75 -9.40 12.98
CA ALA A 107 -11.65 -8.07 12.42
C ALA A 107 -10.72 -8.04 11.19
N ASP A 108 -9.61 -8.79 11.23
CA ASP A 108 -8.67 -8.89 10.13
C ASP A 108 -9.32 -9.55 8.94
N GLU A 109 -9.94 -10.72 9.15
CA GLU A 109 -10.65 -11.42 8.09
C GLU A 109 -11.77 -10.58 7.46
N THR A 110 -12.49 -9.83 8.31
CA THR A 110 -13.57 -8.93 7.89
C THR A 110 -13.06 -7.82 6.97
N VAL A 111 -11.86 -7.29 7.20
CA VAL A 111 -11.23 -6.27 6.35
C VAL A 111 -10.63 -6.91 5.10
N ILE A 112 -9.90 -8.02 5.23
CA ILE A 112 -9.26 -8.72 4.10
C ILE A 112 -10.30 -9.22 3.09
N ARG A 113 -11.41 -9.82 3.56
CA ARG A 113 -12.53 -10.20 2.67
C ARG A 113 -13.15 -9.00 1.95
N TYR A 114 -13.15 -7.83 2.59
CA TYR A 114 -13.63 -6.60 1.93
C TYR A 114 -12.66 -6.15 0.83
N LEU A 115 -11.35 -6.15 1.10
CA LEU A 115 -10.31 -5.82 0.11
C LEU A 115 -10.34 -6.78 -1.09
N ALA A 116 -10.46 -8.08 -0.81
CA ALA A 116 -10.58 -9.13 -1.82
C ALA A 116 -11.77 -8.88 -2.75
N LYS A 117 -12.95 -8.58 -2.20
CA LYS A 117 -14.16 -8.23 -2.99
C LYS A 117 -13.99 -6.96 -3.83
N LYS A 118 -13.04 -6.09 -3.48
CA LYS A 118 -12.73 -4.87 -4.23
C LYS A 118 -11.62 -5.06 -5.25
N GLY A 119 -11.05 -6.27 -5.36
CA GLY A 119 -9.91 -6.54 -6.26
C GLY A 119 -8.67 -5.74 -5.88
N VAL A 120 -8.52 -5.39 -4.60
CA VAL A 120 -7.32 -4.74 -4.07
C VAL A 120 -6.26 -5.80 -3.86
N HIS A 121 -5.05 -5.57 -4.39
CA HIS A 121 -3.92 -6.48 -4.18
C HIS A 121 -3.39 -6.34 -2.75
N ILE A 122 -3.09 -7.46 -2.10
CA ILE A 122 -2.68 -7.50 -0.69
C ILE A 122 -1.31 -8.17 -0.54
N THR A 123 -0.32 -7.43 -0.06
CA THR A 123 0.95 -7.97 0.40
C THR A 123 0.84 -8.25 1.90
N PHE A 124 0.97 -9.52 2.30
CA PHE A 124 0.87 -9.91 3.71
C PHE A 124 2.23 -9.77 4.39
N VAL A 125 2.26 -9.09 5.53
CA VAL A 125 3.48 -8.88 6.32
C VAL A 125 3.25 -9.42 7.73
N TYR A 126 4.17 -10.22 8.23
CA TYR A 126 4.19 -10.64 9.64
C TYR A 126 5.37 -9.98 10.34
N ASN A 127 5.08 -8.94 11.11
CA ASN A 127 6.09 -8.20 11.87
C ASN A 127 6.32 -8.80 13.26
N LYS A 128 7.41 -8.39 13.92
CA LYS A 128 7.87 -8.88 15.22
C LYS A 128 8.29 -10.35 15.21
N THR A 129 8.96 -10.78 14.15
CA THR A 129 9.49 -12.14 14.03
C THR A 129 10.48 -12.51 15.12
N ASP A 130 11.13 -11.52 15.73
CA ASP A 130 11.97 -11.67 16.93
C ASP A 130 11.20 -12.23 18.14
N THR A 131 9.88 -12.07 18.16
CA THR A 131 9.00 -12.61 19.20
C THR A 131 8.37 -13.96 18.84
N LEU A 132 8.62 -14.47 17.62
CA LEU A 132 8.16 -15.80 17.20
C LEU A 132 9.07 -16.88 17.77
N VAL A 133 8.92 -17.12 19.07
CA VAL A 133 9.58 -18.20 19.81
C VAL A 133 8.51 -19.19 20.31
N ASP A 134 8.85 -20.47 20.28
CA ASP A 134 8.00 -21.50 20.88
C ASP A 134 8.06 -21.41 22.40
N VAL A 135 6.92 -21.55 23.09
CA VAL A 135 6.84 -21.45 24.56
C VAL A 135 7.63 -22.57 25.23
N SER A 136 7.74 -23.74 24.57
CA SER A 136 8.60 -24.84 25.01
C SER A 136 10.05 -24.72 24.54
N GLY A 137 10.36 -23.80 23.61
CA GLY A 137 11.67 -23.67 22.99
C GLY A 137 12.06 -24.83 22.06
N GLU A 138 11.15 -25.76 21.78
CA GLU A 138 11.46 -26.99 21.03
C GLU A 138 11.38 -26.82 19.52
N ARG A 139 10.49 -25.93 19.02
CA ARG A 139 10.33 -25.71 17.59
C ARG A 139 11.28 -24.66 17.05
N ALA A 140 11.92 -24.97 15.93
CA ALA A 140 12.66 -24.00 15.14
C ALA A 140 11.73 -22.88 14.63
N GLN A 141 12.22 -21.63 14.65
CA GLN A 141 11.50 -20.44 14.16
C GLN A 141 10.93 -20.63 12.75
N LYS A 142 11.68 -21.30 11.87
CA LYS A 142 11.25 -21.63 10.49
C LYS A 142 9.95 -22.46 10.45
N THR A 143 9.78 -23.40 11.38
CA THR A 143 8.54 -24.19 11.46
C THR A 143 7.36 -23.32 11.86
N LEU A 144 7.56 -22.40 12.81
CA LEU A 144 6.52 -21.46 13.24
C LEU A 144 6.11 -20.51 12.10
N MET A 145 7.07 -20.07 11.28
CA MET A 145 6.81 -19.26 10.09
C MET A 145 5.98 -20.04 9.06
N ASN A 146 6.34 -21.30 8.77
CA ASN A 146 5.57 -22.16 7.88
C ASN A 146 4.13 -22.41 8.38
N ASP A 147 3.96 -22.59 9.69
CA ASP A 147 2.64 -22.73 10.31
C ASP A 147 1.80 -21.47 10.08
N LYS A 148 2.41 -20.27 10.17
CA LYS A 148 1.74 -19.00 9.89
C LYS A 148 1.33 -18.85 8.43
N ASP A 149 2.21 -19.20 7.49
CA ASP A 149 1.87 -19.20 6.06
C ASP A 149 0.72 -20.17 5.76
N THR A 150 0.73 -21.33 6.39
CA THR A 150 -0.34 -22.32 6.26
C THR A 150 -1.67 -21.79 6.80
N GLU A 151 -1.65 -21.15 7.99
CA GLU A 151 -2.81 -20.48 8.59
C GLU A 151 -3.40 -19.43 7.64
N LEU A 152 -2.56 -18.54 7.09
CA LEU A 152 -2.96 -17.51 6.12
C LEU A 152 -3.57 -18.12 4.86
N HIS A 153 -2.88 -19.10 4.28
CA HIS A 153 -3.29 -19.74 3.04
C HIS A 153 -4.66 -20.43 3.19
N VAL A 154 -4.83 -21.26 4.21
CA VAL A 154 -6.10 -21.98 4.44
C VAL A 154 -7.25 -21.00 4.68
N THR A 155 -6.99 -19.90 5.39
CA THR A 155 -8.00 -18.89 5.75
C THR A 155 -8.50 -18.11 4.51
N PHE A 156 -7.59 -17.74 3.59
CA PHE A 156 -7.93 -16.80 2.51
C PHE A 156 -7.93 -17.37 1.09
N LYS A 157 -7.49 -18.62 0.85
CA LYS A 157 -7.44 -19.23 -0.50
C LYS A 157 -8.76 -19.23 -1.27
N LYS A 158 -9.90 -19.20 -0.59
CA LYS A 158 -11.24 -19.14 -1.23
C LYS A 158 -11.65 -17.72 -1.65
N HIS A 159 -10.95 -16.71 -1.16
CA HIS A 159 -11.31 -15.31 -1.31
C HIS A 159 -10.31 -14.52 -2.16
N LEU A 160 -9.06 -14.98 -2.22
CA LEU A 160 -7.95 -14.29 -2.86
C LEU A 160 -7.29 -15.20 -3.90
N ASP A 161 -7.18 -14.70 -5.12
CA ASP A 161 -6.43 -15.33 -6.21
C ASP A 161 -5.10 -14.58 -6.41
N GLN A 162 -4.24 -14.72 -5.41
CA GLN A 162 -2.91 -14.11 -5.35
C GLN A 162 -2.05 -14.95 -4.39
N PRO A 163 -0.72 -14.76 -4.37
CA PRO A 163 0.12 -15.45 -3.40
C PRO A 163 -0.31 -15.18 -1.95
N LEU A 164 -0.37 -16.24 -1.15
CA LEU A 164 -0.78 -16.22 0.26
C LEU A 164 0.34 -16.75 1.15
N TYR A 165 1.38 -15.94 1.30
CA TYR A 165 2.47 -16.14 2.23
C TYR A 165 2.82 -14.78 2.87
N TYR A 166 3.42 -14.81 4.06
CA TYR A 166 3.90 -13.62 4.73
C TYR A 166 5.30 -13.25 4.27
N HIS A 167 5.53 -11.94 4.12
CA HIS A 167 6.86 -11.38 4.30
C HIS A 167 7.10 -11.20 5.78
N PHE A 168 8.06 -11.94 6.30
CA PHE A 168 8.41 -11.92 7.72
C PHE A 168 9.41 -10.80 7.98
N ALA A 169 9.09 -9.91 8.92
CA ALA A 169 9.93 -8.78 9.27
C ALA A 169 10.09 -8.62 10.79
N SER A 170 11.21 -8.03 11.20
CA SER A 170 11.37 -7.43 12.52
C SER A 170 11.99 -6.06 12.37
N VAL A 171 11.22 -5.01 12.70
CA VAL A 171 11.74 -3.63 12.74
C VAL A 171 12.82 -3.47 13.82
N LYS A 172 12.80 -4.31 14.87
CA LYS A 172 13.77 -4.26 15.97
C LYS A 172 15.15 -4.74 15.52
N ASP A 173 15.19 -5.84 14.79
CA ASP A 173 16.42 -6.50 14.36
C ASP A 173 16.76 -6.20 12.89
N ASP A 174 16.00 -5.31 12.25
CA ASP A 174 16.07 -4.95 10.82
C ASP A 174 15.90 -6.12 9.84
N ALA A 175 15.45 -7.27 10.34
CA ALA A 175 15.29 -8.48 9.56
C ALA A 175 14.11 -8.36 8.58
N GLY A 176 14.31 -8.78 7.34
CA GLY A 176 13.26 -8.82 6.29
C GLY A 176 12.80 -7.46 5.77
N ILE A 177 13.34 -6.35 6.29
CA ILE A 177 12.99 -4.99 5.88
C ILE A 177 13.47 -4.72 4.44
N ASP A 178 14.69 -5.10 4.11
CA ASP A 178 15.25 -4.92 2.76
C ASP A 178 14.51 -5.75 1.71
N GLU A 179 14.11 -6.98 2.06
CA GLU A 179 13.31 -7.83 1.18
C GLU A 179 11.93 -7.18 0.92
N LEU A 180 11.29 -6.69 1.99
CA LEU A 180 10.02 -5.98 1.86
C LEU A 180 10.17 -4.70 1.03
N ARG A 181 11.27 -3.97 1.18
CA ARG A 181 11.58 -2.79 0.35
C ARG A 181 11.68 -3.16 -1.12
N GLY A 182 12.45 -4.20 -1.45
CA GLY A 182 12.55 -4.70 -2.83
C GLY A 182 11.17 -5.04 -3.43
N LYS A 183 10.25 -5.58 -2.63
CA LYS A 183 8.85 -5.82 -3.07
C LYS A 183 8.07 -4.54 -3.31
N LEU A 184 8.27 -3.50 -2.51
CA LEU A 184 7.66 -2.20 -2.75
C LEU A 184 8.23 -1.58 -4.03
N ASP A 185 9.54 -1.69 -4.23
CA ASP A 185 10.23 -1.19 -5.41
C ASP A 185 9.68 -1.87 -6.67
N ASP A 186 9.56 -3.21 -6.67
CA ASP A 186 8.92 -3.97 -7.75
C ASP A 186 7.53 -3.39 -8.10
N ILE A 187 6.69 -3.13 -7.09
CA ILE A 187 5.35 -2.56 -7.27
C ILE A 187 5.41 -1.15 -7.89
N PHE A 188 6.34 -0.31 -7.46
CA PHE A 188 6.49 1.05 -7.98
C PHE A 188 7.11 1.08 -9.38
N GLU A 189 8.03 0.17 -9.68
CA GLU A 189 8.59 -0.04 -11.02
C GLU A 189 7.52 -0.48 -12.01
N GLU A 190 6.62 -1.39 -11.64
CA GLU A 190 5.47 -1.75 -12.46
C GLU A 190 4.57 -0.54 -12.79
N LYS A 191 4.37 0.34 -11.81
CA LYS A 191 3.59 1.60 -12.00
C LYS A 191 4.32 2.57 -12.93
N ASP A 192 5.63 2.70 -12.82
CA ASP A 192 6.44 3.52 -13.71
C ASP A 192 6.50 2.96 -15.15
N ALA A 193 6.55 1.63 -15.30
CA ALA A 193 6.42 0.98 -16.61
C ALA A 193 5.04 1.26 -17.23
N LEU A 194 3.98 1.22 -16.43
CA LEU A 194 2.62 1.59 -16.86
C LEU A 194 2.55 3.06 -17.27
N PHE A 195 3.20 3.97 -16.54
CA PHE A 195 3.31 5.38 -16.91
C PHE A 195 3.98 5.55 -18.26
N ALA A 196 5.16 4.97 -18.46
CA ALA A 196 5.89 5.02 -19.74
C ALA A 196 5.05 4.50 -20.91
N LYS A 197 4.29 3.42 -20.70
CA LYS A 197 3.35 2.88 -21.68
C LYS A 197 2.22 3.86 -22.02
N ARG A 198 1.62 4.50 -21.01
CA ARG A 198 0.49 5.43 -21.20
C ARG A 198 0.92 6.74 -21.83
N VAL A 199 2.09 7.28 -21.48
CA VAL A 199 2.65 8.49 -22.12
C VAL A 199 2.74 8.30 -23.63
N ARG A 200 3.20 7.13 -24.09
CA ARG A 200 3.34 6.79 -25.52
C ARG A 200 2.04 6.39 -26.22
N SER A 201 0.91 6.37 -25.51
CA SER A 201 -0.38 5.92 -26.05
C SER A 201 -1.16 7.06 -26.69
N ALA A 202 -1.45 6.94 -27.99
CA ALA A 202 -2.30 7.89 -28.72
C ALA A 202 -3.69 8.05 -28.06
N GLN A 203 -4.25 6.96 -27.54
CA GLN A 203 -5.54 6.98 -26.86
C GLN A 203 -5.54 7.91 -25.62
N TYR A 204 -4.45 7.92 -24.84
CA TYR A 204 -4.37 8.79 -23.66
C TYR A 204 -4.10 10.24 -24.05
N LEU A 205 -3.33 10.48 -25.11
CA LEU A 205 -3.14 11.81 -25.68
C LEU A 205 -4.46 12.41 -26.15
N GLU A 206 -5.27 11.65 -26.89
CA GLU A 206 -6.61 12.08 -27.33
C GLU A 206 -7.53 12.42 -26.16
N LYS A 207 -7.54 11.57 -25.11
CA LYS A 207 -8.31 11.85 -23.89
C LYS A 207 -7.88 13.15 -23.21
N PHE A 208 -6.57 13.38 -23.12
CA PHE A 208 -6.01 14.61 -22.56
C PHE A 208 -6.43 15.84 -23.36
N LEU A 209 -6.25 15.82 -24.68
CA LEU A 209 -6.61 16.93 -25.56
C LEU A 209 -8.10 17.22 -25.51
N THR A 210 -8.95 16.19 -25.54
CA THR A 210 -10.41 16.33 -25.41
C THR A 210 -10.79 16.98 -24.08
N ARG A 211 -10.21 16.51 -22.96
CA ARG A 211 -10.44 17.09 -21.63
C ARG A 211 -10.02 18.57 -21.59
N LYS A 212 -8.85 18.88 -22.14
CA LYS A 212 -8.30 20.25 -22.15
C LYS A 212 -9.15 21.17 -23.03
N MET A 213 -9.54 20.72 -24.22
CA MET A 213 -10.44 21.45 -25.12
C MET A 213 -11.79 21.75 -24.46
N ASN A 214 -12.42 20.75 -23.85
CA ASN A 214 -13.69 20.96 -23.14
C ASN A 214 -13.54 21.97 -22.00
N SER A 215 -12.45 21.90 -21.22
CA SER A 215 -12.19 22.86 -20.14
C SER A 215 -12.01 24.30 -20.64
N LEU A 216 -11.43 24.49 -21.83
CA LEU A 216 -11.24 25.79 -22.46
C LEU A 216 -12.56 26.32 -23.03
N ALA A 217 -13.34 25.47 -23.69
CA ALA A 217 -14.66 25.81 -24.20
C ALA A 217 -15.59 26.28 -23.07
N THR A 218 -15.61 25.59 -21.93
CA THR A 218 -16.38 26.03 -20.76
C THR A 218 -15.95 27.41 -20.27
N LYS A 219 -14.65 27.70 -20.22
CA LYS A 219 -14.12 29.01 -19.79
C LYS A 219 -14.39 30.14 -20.78
N LEU A 220 -14.51 29.84 -22.07
CA LEU A 220 -14.83 30.82 -23.11
C LEU A 220 -16.32 31.15 -23.18
N LEU A 221 -17.18 30.24 -22.72
CA LEU A 221 -18.63 30.36 -22.73
C LEU A 221 -19.22 30.82 -21.37
N SER A 222 -18.38 30.94 -20.34
CA SER A 222 -18.71 31.47 -19.01
C SER A 222 -18.30 32.93 -18.89
#